data_AF-B1VCZ4-F1
#
_entry.id   AF-B1VCZ4-F1
#
_cell.length_a   1.000
_cell.length_b   1.000
_cell.length_c   1.000
_cell.angle_alpha   90.00
_cell.angle_beta   90.00
_cell.angle_gamma   90.00
#
_symmetry.space_group_name_H-M   'P 1'
#
loop_
_entity.id
_entity.type
_entity.pdbx_description
1 polymer ?
#
loop_
_entity_poly.entity_id
_entity_poly.type
_entity_poly.pdbx_seq_one_letter_code
_entity_poly.pdbx_strand_id
1 'polypeptide(L)' 'GCDCLQGFQLTHSLGGGTGSGMGTLLISKIREEYPDRIMSSFSVVPSPKV' A
#
# COMPACT_ATOMS: atom_id res chain seq x y z
N GLY A 1 -0.36 -15.08 15.86
CA GLY A 1 -0.26 -15.18 14.39
C GLY A 1 -1.65 -15.33 13.83
N CYS A 2 -1.86 -14.99 12.56
CA CYS A 2 -3.12 -15.27 11.87
C CYS A 2 -3.02 -16.65 11.20
N ASP A 3 -4.04 -17.50 11.34
CA ASP A 3 -4.00 -18.88 10.83
C ASP A 3 -4.11 -18.95 9.30
N CYS A 4 -4.86 -18.01 8.68
CA CYS A 4 -4.95 -17.88 7.23
C CYS A 4 -5.10 -16.41 6.82
N LEU A 5 -3.96 -15.78 6.50
CA LEU A 5 -3.93 -14.38 6.07
C LEU A 5 -4.63 -14.21 4.70
N GLN A 6 -5.65 -13.35 4.65
CA GLN A 6 -6.36 -13.07 3.39
C GLN A 6 -5.59 -12.10 2.49
N GLY A 7 -4.96 -11.09 3.08
CA GLY A 7 -4.29 -10.03 2.33
C GLY A 7 -3.90 -8.84 3.20
N PHE A 8 -3.55 -7.76 2.54
CA PHE A 8 -3.10 -6.52 3.14
C PHE A 8 -3.88 -5.34 2.59
N GLN A 9 -4.15 -4.37 3.45
CA GLN A 9 -4.77 -3.10 3.08
C GLN A 9 -3.82 -1.96 3.43
N LEU A 10 -3.45 -1.15 2.44
CA LEU A 10 -2.57 0.01 2.62
C LEU A 10 -3.34 1.30 2.33
N THR A 11 -3.34 2.23 3.26
CA THR A 11 -3.90 3.58 3.05
C THR A 11 -2.77 4.60 3.04
N HIS A 12 -2.64 5.35 1.95
CA HIS A 12 -1.51 6.28 1.77
C HIS A 12 -1.84 7.44 0.83
N SER A 13 -1.14 8.56 0.97
CA SER A 13 -1.25 9.69 0.04
C SER A 13 -0.24 9.54 -1.10
N LEU A 14 -0.64 9.87 -2.33
CA LEU A 14 0.28 9.93 -3.47
C LEU A 14 1.02 11.28 -3.55
N GLY A 15 0.50 12.33 -2.93
CA GLY A 15 1.09 13.68 -2.99
C GLY A 15 2.26 13.93 -2.03
N GLY A 16 2.48 13.06 -1.03
CA GLY A 16 3.55 13.20 -0.02
C GLY A 16 4.71 12.23 -0.24
N GLY A 17 5.91 12.53 0.29
CA GLY A 17 7.11 11.71 0.09
C GLY A 17 7.05 10.31 0.72
N THR A 18 6.65 10.21 1.99
CA THR A 18 6.56 8.91 2.68
C THR A 18 5.39 8.08 2.15
N GLY A 19 4.21 8.69 2.01
CA GLY A 19 3.03 8.00 1.48
C GLY A 19 3.28 7.41 0.10
N SER A 20 3.85 8.17 -0.83
CA SER A 20 4.14 7.69 -2.19
C SER A 20 5.33 6.73 -2.24
N GLY A 21 6.50 7.16 -1.76
CA GLY A 21 7.76 6.42 -1.90
C GLY A 21 7.80 5.19 -1.01
N MET A 22 7.65 5.36 0.30
CA MET A 22 7.66 4.24 1.25
C MET A 22 6.46 3.32 1.02
N GLY A 23 5.28 3.88 0.73
CA GLY A 23 4.10 3.07 0.41
C GLY A 23 4.32 2.15 -0.79
N THR A 24 4.92 2.67 -1.87
CA THR A 24 5.26 1.85 -3.05
C THR A 24 6.29 0.77 -2.73
N LEU A 25 7.33 1.11 -1.95
CA LEU A 25 8.36 0.15 -1.55
C LEU A 25 7.77 -0.99 -0.71
N LEU A 26 6.91 -0.67 0.24
CA LEU A 26 6.22 -1.67 1.07
C LEU A 26 5.34 -2.58 0.22
N ILE A 27 4.57 -2.03 -0.72
CA ILE A 27 3.76 -2.85 -1.65
C ILE A 27 4.64 -3.80 -2.45
N SER A 28 5.78 -3.32 -2.99
CA SER A 28 6.72 -4.17 -3.73
C SER A 28 7.22 -5.32 -2.87
N LYS A 29 7.66 -5.02 -1.65
CA LYS A 29 8.18 -6.04 -0.72
C LYS A 29 7.13 -7.04 -0.27
N ILE A 30 5.91 -6.60 0.00
CA ILE A 30 4.82 -7.51 0.37
C ILE A 30 4.46 -8.41 -0.80
N ARG A 31 4.47 -7.91 -2.04
CA ARG A 31 4.19 -8.72 -3.23
C ARG A 31 5.31 -9.72 -3.56
N GLU A 32 6.55 -9.40 -3.23
CA GLU A 32 7.67 -10.34 -3.32
C GLU A 32 7.52 -11.50 -2.32
N GLU A 33 7.20 -11.20 -1.06
CA GLU A 33 7.10 -12.20 0.01
C GLU A 33 5.78 -12.99 0.01
N TYR A 34 4.69 -12.34 -0.42
CA TYR A 34 3.33 -12.88 -0.38
C TYR A 34 2.62 -12.72 -1.74
N PRO A 35 3.12 -13.37 -2.80
CA PRO A 35 2.66 -13.16 -4.17
C PRO A 35 1.17 -13.51 -4.38
N ASP A 36 0.67 -14.50 -3.64
CA ASP A 36 -0.71 -15.00 -3.78
C ASP A 36 -1.72 -14.31 -2.85
N ARG A 37 -1.27 -13.32 -2.07
CA ARG A 37 -2.14 -12.60 -1.12
C ARG A 37 -2.74 -11.36 -1.75
N ILE A 38 -3.98 -11.05 -1.37
CA ILE A 38 -4.68 -9.87 -1.91
C ILE A 38 -3.98 -8.60 -1.41
N MET A 39 -3.67 -7.69 -2.33
CA MET A 39 -3.16 -6.35 -2.01
C MET A 39 -4.22 -5.32 -2.37
N SER A 40 -4.74 -4.60 -1.37
CA SER A 40 -5.66 -3.50 -1.55
C SER A 40 -5.00 -2.18 -1.15
N SER A 41 -5.07 -1.17 -2.01
CA SER A 41 -4.56 0.17 -1.71
C SER A 41 -5.67 1.21 -1.80
N PHE A 42 -5.73 2.07 -0.79
CA PHE A 42 -6.61 3.24 -0.72
C PHE A 42 -5.72 4.48 -0.81
N SER A 43 -5.59 4.99 -2.02
CA SER A 43 -4.68 6.07 -2.34
C SER A 43 -5.39 7.42 -2.43
N VAL A 44 -4.90 8.41 -1.68
CA VAL A 44 -5.39 9.80 -1.80
C VAL A 44 -4.56 10.53 -2.84
N VAL A 45 -5.20 10.96 -3.92
CA VAL A 45 -4.60 11.76 -4.99
C VAL A 45 -4.63 13.24 -4.57
N PRO A 46 -3.52 14.00 -4.71
CA PRO A 46 -3.50 15.41 -4.35
C PRO A 46 -4.48 16.23 -5.21
N SER A 47 -5.12 17.23 -4.60
CA SER A 47 -5.99 18.18 -5.29
C SER A 47 -5.26 19.52 -5.48
N PRO A 48 -5.35 20.16 -6.65
CA PRO A 48 -4.79 21.49 -6.87
C PRO A 48 -5.58 22.63 -6.19
N LYS A 49 -6.68 22.30 -5.49
CA LYS A 49 -7.56 23.28 -4.82
C LYS A 49 -7.25 23.48 -3.33
N VAL A 50 -6.09 23.05 -2.86
CA VAL A 50 -5.49 23.37 -1.55
C VAL A 50 -3.99 23.54 -1.71
#